data_AF-A0A837R8P9-F1
#
_entry.id   AF-A0A837R8P9-F1
#
_cell.length_a   1.000
_cell.length_b   1.000
_cell.length_c   1.000
_cell.angle_alpha   90.00
_cell.angle_beta   90.00
_cell.angle_gamma   90.00
#
_symmetry.space_group_name_H-M   'P 1'
#
loop_
_entity.id
_entity.type
_entity.pdbx_description
1 polymer ?
#
loop_
_entity_poly.entity_id
_entity_poly.type
_entity_poly.pdbx_seq_one_letter_code
_entity_poly.pdbx_strand_id
1 'polypeptide(L)'
;MTTRKKWTLALVAFLTVVVIGIAGGSFYLYHFAFEPTPKVLTHSSSKSKHTLKQNQAWLKRVNKQTWHETSATDNLKLVADYVPAAHKTNKTIVVAHGYMGNKEQMASYIRLWHRQGYNVLAPDDRGNGKSQGDYYGFGWPDRLDYVKWTKQVIRRVGTNSRIGLFGVSMGGATVMMMSGEQLPSQVKAIIEDCGYTSVGDELGYELKQLYHLPKFPLLYTASWVAEAKAHFNFMKASSVNQLKKNKLPIFFIHGAKDTFVPTKMVYQNYRATTVKNKQLWVVPGAGHAESYTLHPKLYQQKVSQFMATYLK
;
A
#
# COMPACT_ATOMS: atom_id res chain seq x y z
N MET A 1 -1.06 -43.23 39.99
CA MET A 1 -0.34 -42.54 38.88
C MET A 1 0.97 -41.99 39.42
N THR A 2 2.13 -42.33 38.83
CA THR A 2 3.45 -41.89 39.34
C THR A 2 3.59 -40.38 39.25
N THR A 3 4.39 -39.77 40.14
CA THR A 3 4.67 -38.31 40.14
C THR A 3 5.14 -37.84 38.77
N ARG A 4 5.97 -38.63 38.09
CA ARG A 4 6.40 -38.40 36.70
C ARG A 4 5.22 -38.33 35.72
N LYS A 5 4.27 -39.27 35.78
CA LYS A 5 3.05 -39.25 34.94
C LYS A 5 2.18 -38.03 35.21
N LYS A 6 2.07 -37.55 36.46
CA LYS A 6 1.35 -36.31 36.81
C LYS A 6 2.01 -35.07 36.18
N TRP A 7 3.33 -34.95 36.27
CA TRP A 7 4.07 -33.85 35.64
C TRP A 7 4.00 -33.88 34.11
N THR A 8 4.08 -35.06 33.50
CA THR A 8 3.90 -35.19 32.04
C THR A 8 2.51 -34.76 31.62
N LEU A 9 1.46 -35.18 32.33
CA LEU A 9 0.08 -34.80 32.00
C LEU A 9 -0.14 -33.28 32.14
N ALA A 10 0.40 -32.69 33.21
CA ALA A 10 0.33 -31.24 33.44
C ALA A 10 1.08 -30.45 32.35
N LEU A 11 2.26 -30.91 31.93
CA LEU A 11 3.02 -30.29 30.85
C LEU A 11 2.27 -30.37 29.52
N VAL A 12 1.71 -31.54 29.18
CA VAL A 12 0.91 -31.70 27.96
C VAL A 12 -0.31 -30.78 27.99
N ALA A 13 -1.06 -30.74 29.09
CA ALA A 13 -2.21 -29.85 29.23
C ALA A 13 -1.82 -28.37 29.07
N PHE A 14 -0.72 -27.95 29.70
CA PHE A 14 -0.18 -26.59 29.55
C PHE A 14 0.18 -26.27 28.10
N LEU A 15 0.93 -27.16 27.42
CA LEU A 15 1.30 -26.98 26.02
C LEU A 15 0.07 -26.94 25.11
N THR A 16 -0.95 -27.76 25.36
CA THR A 16 -2.22 -27.73 24.63
C THR A 16 -2.92 -26.38 24.78
N VAL A 17 -3.02 -25.84 26.00
CA VAL A 17 -3.61 -24.51 26.22
C VAL A 17 -2.83 -23.42 25.49
N VAL A 18 -1.49 -23.48 25.52
CA VAL A 18 -0.62 -22.54 24.80
C VAL A 18 -0.87 -22.61 23.29
N VAL A 19 -0.94 -23.82 22.71
CA VAL A 19 -1.21 -24.03 21.28
C VAL A 19 -2.60 -23.50 20.90
N ILE A 20 -3.63 -23.80 21.69
CA ILE A 20 -5.00 -23.30 21.46
C ILE A 20 -5.02 -21.77 21.52
N GLY A 21 -4.33 -21.17 22.50
CA GLY A 21 -4.23 -19.72 22.64
C GLY A 21 -3.53 -19.06 21.45
N ILE A 22 -2.42 -19.64 20.96
CA ILE A 22 -1.72 -19.16 19.77
C ILE A 22 -2.61 -19.28 18.53
N ALA A 23 -3.28 -20.43 18.34
CA ALA A 23 -4.17 -20.64 17.21
C ALA A 23 -5.32 -19.61 17.22
N GLY A 24 -6.01 -19.45 18.36
CA GLY A 24 -7.07 -18.47 18.53
C GLY A 24 -6.59 -17.04 18.26
N GLY A 25 -5.42 -16.67 18.81
CA GLY A 25 -4.78 -15.37 18.55
C GLY A 25 -4.45 -15.16 17.07
N SER A 26 -3.95 -16.17 16.37
CA SER A 26 -3.64 -16.10 14.94
C SER A 26 -4.88 -15.95 14.06
N PHE A 27 -5.98 -16.66 14.36
CA PHE A 27 -7.25 -16.47 13.67
C PHE A 27 -7.82 -15.07 13.92
N TYR A 28 -7.74 -14.58 15.17
CA TYR A 28 -8.14 -13.21 15.49
C TYR A 28 -7.33 -12.18 14.72
N LEU A 29 -6.00 -12.31 14.69
CA LEU A 29 -5.13 -11.40 13.94
C LEU A 29 -5.42 -11.43 12.43
N TYR A 30 -5.69 -12.61 11.86
CA TYR A 30 -6.12 -12.70 10.46
C TYR A 30 -7.43 -11.95 10.23
N HIS A 31 -8.47 -12.24 11.02
CA HIS A 31 -9.77 -11.58 10.90
C HIS A 31 -9.65 -10.05 11.09
N PHE A 32 -8.86 -9.61 12.07
CA PHE A 32 -8.65 -8.20 12.34
C PHE A 32 -7.80 -7.49 11.28
N ALA A 33 -6.77 -8.12 10.71
CA ALA A 33 -5.85 -7.44 9.79
C ALA A 33 -6.21 -7.66 8.31
N PHE A 34 -6.74 -8.81 7.92
CA PHE A 34 -6.94 -9.18 6.53
C PHE A 34 -8.39 -9.02 6.09
N GLU A 35 -9.38 -9.33 6.92
CA GLU A 35 -10.76 -9.32 6.45
C GLU A 35 -11.31 -7.87 6.31
N PRO A 36 -12.06 -7.55 5.23
CA PRO A 36 -12.68 -6.25 4.98
C PRO A 36 -13.84 -5.91 5.92
N THR A 37 -13.58 -5.87 7.22
CA THR A 37 -14.56 -5.50 8.24
C THR A 37 -14.42 -4.02 8.64
N PRO A 38 -15.52 -3.33 9.02
CA PRO A 38 -15.45 -1.98 9.54
C PRO A 38 -14.57 -1.92 10.80
N LYS A 39 -13.49 -1.13 10.77
CA LYS A 39 -12.58 -0.91 11.90
C LYS A 39 -12.38 0.59 12.09
N VAL A 40 -12.27 1.02 13.34
CA VAL A 40 -11.96 2.41 13.66
C VAL A 40 -10.44 2.55 13.81
N LEU A 41 -9.77 2.73 12.68
CA LEU A 41 -8.34 3.05 12.61
C LEU A 41 -8.21 4.43 11.94
N THR A 42 -8.57 5.51 12.64
CA THR A 42 -8.52 6.85 12.04
C THR A 42 -7.67 7.82 12.84
N HIS A 43 -6.60 8.28 12.21
CA HIS A 43 -5.72 9.37 12.66
C HIS A 43 -5.70 10.52 11.65
N SER A 44 -6.86 10.90 11.09
CA SER A 44 -6.92 12.01 10.12
C SER A 44 -7.45 13.30 10.75
N SER A 45 -6.69 14.38 10.62
CA SER A 45 -7.06 15.72 11.08
C SER A 45 -8.34 16.26 10.41
N SER A 46 -9.04 17.18 11.08
CA SER A 46 -10.28 17.82 10.56
C SER A 46 -10.05 18.54 9.22
N LYS A 47 -8.90 19.21 9.07
CA LYS A 47 -8.48 19.89 7.84
C LYS A 47 -8.33 18.90 6.67
N SER A 48 -7.69 17.76 6.90
CA SER A 48 -7.57 16.67 5.92
C SER A 48 -8.95 16.23 5.42
N LYS A 49 -9.89 16.01 6.36
CA LYS A 49 -11.27 15.58 6.06
C LYS A 49 -12.02 16.60 5.19
N HIS A 50 -11.87 17.90 5.44
CA HIS A 50 -12.54 18.94 4.65
C HIS A 50 -12.03 18.98 3.20
N THR A 51 -10.71 19.03 3.00
CA THR A 51 -10.10 19.04 1.66
C THR A 51 -10.43 17.77 0.89
N LEU A 52 -10.39 16.60 1.54
CA LEU A 52 -10.76 15.34 0.92
C LEU A 52 -12.22 15.35 0.44
N LYS A 53 -13.16 15.84 1.26
CA LYS A 53 -14.58 15.92 0.89
C LYS A 53 -14.81 16.79 -0.36
N GLN A 54 -14.13 17.93 -0.46
CA GLN A 54 -14.19 18.78 -1.66
C GLN A 54 -13.64 18.05 -2.91
N ASN A 55 -12.52 17.34 -2.76
CA ASN A 55 -11.92 16.60 -3.86
C ASN A 55 -12.76 15.38 -4.28
N GLN A 56 -13.44 14.72 -3.34
CA GLN A 56 -14.41 13.67 -3.64
C GLN A 56 -15.62 14.21 -4.40
N ALA A 57 -16.16 15.36 -4.00
CA ALA A 57 -17.24 16.02 -4.73
C ALA A 57 -16.83 16.45 -6.14
N TRP A 58 -15.55 16.79 -6.35
CA TRP A 58 -14.99 17.00 -7.68
C TRP A 58 -14.87 15.68 -8.46
N LEU A 59 -14.33 14.62 -7.86
CA LEU A 59 -14.13 13.31 -8.49
C LEU A 59 -15.44 12.65 -8.93
N LYS A 60 -16.57 12.98 -8.28
CA LYS A 60 -17.91 12.56 -8.70
C LYS A 60 -18.40 13.26 -9.98
N ARG A 61 -17.91 14.46 -10.29
CA ARG A 61 -18.38 15.31 -11.39
C ARG A 61 -17.44 15.37 -12.58
N VAL A 62 -16.15 15.13 -12.37
CA VAL A 62 -15.15 15.11 -13.46
C VAL A 62 -15.47 13.98 -14.44
N ASN A 63 -15.23 14.22 -15.73
CA ASN A 63 -15.30 13.16 -16.73
C ASN A 63 -14.33 12.04 -16.37
N LYS A 64 -14.82 10.81 -16.27
CA LYS A 64 -14.03 9.62 -15.94
C LYS A 64 -14.65 8.36 -16.54
N GLN A 65 -13.83 7.35 -16.73
CA GLN A 65 -14.23 6.03 -17.19
C GLN A 65 -14.03 5.02 -16.07
N THR A 66 -14.88 3.99 -16.02
CA THR A 66 -14.64 2.83 -15.17
C THR A 66 -13.93 1.76 -15.98
N TRP A 67 -12.76 1.35 -15.51
CA TRP A 67 -11.98 0.27 -16.10
C TRP A 67 -12.08 -0.98 -15.23
N HIS A 68 -11.93 -2.12 -15.89
CA HIS A 68 -11.96 -3.43 -15.25
C HIS A 68 -10.70 -4.21 -15.65
N GLU A 69 -10.21 -5.02 -14.73
CA GLU A 69 -9.11 -5.96 -14.95
C GLU A 69 -9.37 -7.19 -14.08
N THR A 70 -8.88 -8.34 -14.50
CA THR A 70 -8.88 -9.53 -13.63
C THR A 70 -7.63 -9.44 -12.76
N SER A 71 -7.69 -9.82 -11.49
CA SER A 71 -6.49 -9.91 -10.66
C SER A 71 -5.47 -10.90 -11.27
N ALA A 72 -4.20 -10.72 -10.94
CA ALA A 72 -3.09 -11.55 -11.41
C ALA A 72 -3.16 -12.97 -10.83
N THR A 73 -3.78 -13.11 -9.66
CA THR A 73 -4.10 -14.39 -9.01
C THR A 73 -5.56 -14.33 -8.53
N ASP A 74 -6.19 -15.47 -8.27
CA ASP A 74 -7.54 -15.56 -7.67
C ASP A 74 -8.73 -15.15 -8.57
N ASN A 75 -8.48 -14.76 -9.83
CA ASN A 75 -9.53 -14.45 -10.82
C ASN A 75 -10.59 -13.43 -10.37
N LEU A 76 -10.23 -12.51 -9.46
CA LEU A 76 -11.09 -11.46 -8.93
C LEU A 76 -11.33 -10.39 -10.00
N LYS A 77 -12.55 -9.87 -10.08
CA LYS A 77 -12.88 -8.69 -10.87
C LYS A 77 -12.44 -7.44 -10.12
N LEU A 78 -11.47 -6.73 -10.67
CA LEU A 78 -10.98 -5.46 -10.14
C LEU A 78 -11.61 -4.28 -10.89
N VAL A 79 -11.69 -3.14 -10.20
CA VAL A 79 -12.30 -1.91 -10.68
C VAL A 79 -11.34 -0.74 -10.51
N ALA A 80 -11.26 0.13 -11.50
CA ALA A 80 -10.50 1.36 -11.43
C ALA A 80 -11.29 2.53 -12.00
N ASP A 81 -11.06 3.73 -11.47
CA ASP A 81 -11.44 4.97 -12.16
C ASP A 81 -10.26 5.43 -13.03
N TYR A 82 -10.53 5.71 -14.30
CA TYR A 82 -9.62 6.39 -15.21
C TYR A 82 -10.11 7.81 -15.46
N VAL A 83 -9.36 8.80 -14.98
CA VAL A 83 -9.63 10.23 -15.18
C VAL A 83 -8.68 10.75 -16.26
N PRO A 84 -9.14 11.04 -17.48
CA PRO A 84 -8.29 11.61 -18.51
C PRO A 84 -7.78 13.01 -18.11
N ALA A 85 -6.62 13.39 -18.64
CA ALA A 85 -6.17 14.78 -18.59
C ALA A 85 -7.15 15.70 -19.35
N ALA A 86 -7.15 16.99 -19.01
CA ALA A 86 -7.95 17.99 -19.74
C ALA A 86 -7.57 18.10 -21.23
N HIS A 87 -6.29 17.89 -21.54
CA HIS A 87 -5.76 17.83 -22.91
C HIS A 87 -5.17 16.45 -23.17
N LYS A 88 -5.32 15.95 -24.41
CA LYS A 88 -4.81 14.62 -24.80
C LYS A 88 -3.31 14.50 -24.48
N THR A 89 -2.95 13.44 -23.78
CA THR A 89 -1.58 13.16 -23.34
C THR A 89 -1.34 11.66 -23.31
N ASN A 90 -0.08 11.24 -23.49
CA ASN A 90 0.37 9.86 -23.29
C ASN A 90 0.91 9.63 -21.85
N LYS A 91 0.84 10.63 -20.98
CA LYS A 91 1.38 10.58 -19.62
C LYS A 91 0.28 10.18 -18.62
N THR A 92 0.52 9.09 -17.89
CA THR A 92 -0.46 8.55 -16.94
C THR A 92 0.19 8.33 -15.58
N ILE A 93 -0.48 8.77 -14.51
CA ILE A 93 -0.13 8.40 -13.14
C ILE A 93 -1.04 7.27 -12.69
N VAL A 94 -0.47 6.16 -12.26
CA VAL A 94 -1.21 5.07 -11.61
C VAL A 94 -1.10 5.27 -10.10
N VAL A 95 -2.25 5.42 -9.43
CA VAL A 95 -2.37 5.80 -8.02
C VAL A 95 -2.81 4.61 -7.18
N ALA A 96 -2.02 4.26 -6.16
CA ALA A 96 -2.32 3.19 -5.21
C ALA A 96 -2.80 3.75 -3.86
N HIS A 97 -3.91 3.21 -3.35
CA HIS A 97 -4.53 3.69 -2.11
C HIS A 97 -3.98 3.02 -0.84
N GLY A 98 -4.27 3.61 0.31
CA GLY A 98 -3.87 3.09 1.63
C GLY A 98 -4.67 1.89 2.11
N TYR A 99 -4.27 1.32 3.25
CA TYR A 99 -4.95 0.21 3.90
C TYR A 99 -6.41 0.54 4.21
N MET A 100 -7.33 -0.40 3.97
CA MET A 100 -8.79 -0.20 4.08
C MET A 100 -9.34 0.95 3.21
N GLY A 101 -8.58 1.39 2.22
CA GLY A 101 -8.94 2.52 1.38
C GLY A 101 -9.70 2.17 0.11
N ASN A 102 -9.78 3.15 -0.79
CA ASN A 102 -10.31 3.03 -2.15
C ASN A 102 -9.89 4.26 -2.97
N LYS A 103 -10.16 4.25 -4.28
CA LYS A 103 -9.89 5.38 -5.19
C LYS A 103 -10.56 6.69 -4.76
N GLU A 104 -11.73 6.66 -4.11
CA GLU A 104 -12.38 7.88 -3.62
C GLU A 104 -11.61 8.54 -2.46
N GLN A 105 -10.89 7.77 -1.64
CA GLN A 105 -9.99 8.33 -0.63
C GLN A 105 -8.72 8.95 -1.24
N MET A 106 -8.39 8.57 -2.47
CA MET A 106 -7.27 9.14 -3.23
C MET A 106 -7.64 10.41 -4.01
N ALA A 107 -8.87 10.93 -3.88
CA ALA A 107 -9.37 12.05 -4.68
C ALA A 107 -8.47 13.29 -4.64
N SER A 108 -7.82 13.59 -3.52
CA SER A 108 -6.87 14.72 -3.40
C SER A 108 -5.65 14.56 -4.30
N TYR A 109 -5.15 13.33 -4.45
CA TYR A 109 -4.00 13.01 -5.30
C TYR A 109 -4.43 12.86 -6.76
N ILE A 110 -5.59 12.26 -7.04
CA ILE A 110 -6.16 12.18 -8.39
C ILE A 110 -6.35 13.59 -8.95
N ARG A 111 -6.92 14.51 -8.16
CA ARG A 111 -7.11 15.90 -8.59
C ARG A 111 -5.79 16.64 -8.78
N LEU A 112 -4.79 16.38 -7.94
CA LEU A 112 -3.44 16.93 -8.10
C LEU A 112 -2.88 16.56 -9.47
N TRP A 113 -2.82 15.27 -9.80
CA TRP A 113 -2.22 14.80 -11.06
C TRP A 113 -3.02 15.21 -12.29
N HIS A 114 -4.36 15.18 -12.22
CA HIS A 114 -5.21 15.66 -13.30
C HIS A 114 -4.96 17.15 -13.60
N ARG A 115 -4.82 18.00 -12.57
CA ARG A 115 -4.50 19.43 -12.73
C ARG A 115 -3.13 19.69 -13.33
N GLN A 116 -2.20 18.76 -13.18
CA GLN A 116 -0.87 18.81 -13.75
C GLN A 116 -0.82 18.26 -15.20
N GLY A 117 -1.98 17.95 -15.79
CA GLY A 117 -2.08 17.52 -17.19
C GLY A 117 -1.78 16.03 -17.40
N TYR A 118 -1.90 15.20 -16.37
CA TYR A 118 -1.75 13.74 -16.48
C TYR A 118 -3.11 13.06 -16.57
N ASN A 119 -3.17 11.95 -17.32
CA ASN A 119 -4.21 10.96 -17.08
C ASN A 119 -3.96 10.31 -15.71
N VAL A 120 -5.02 9.89 -15.03
CA VAL A 120 -4.90 9.21 -13.73
C VAL A 120 -5.68 7.92 -13.77
N LEU A 121 -5.02 6.79 -13.49
CA LEU A 121 -5.67 5.52 -13.23
C LEU A 121 -5.60 5.26 -11.71
N ALA A 122 -6.76 5.09 -11.07
CA ALA A 122 -6.87 4.80 -9.65
C ALA A 122 -7.67 3.51 -9.44
N PRO A 123 -6.99 2.35 -9.34
CA PRO A 123 -7.60 1.09 -8.98
C PRO A 123 -8.11 1.07 -7.53
N ASP A 124 -9.15 0.29 -7.29
CA ASP A 124 -9.44 -0.28 -5.98
C ASP A 124 -8.68 -1.62 -5.88
N ASP A 125 -7.95 -1.83 -4.79
CA ASP A 125 -7.21 -3.07 -4.51
C ASP A 125 -8.17 -4.21 -4.15
N ARG A 126 -7.66 -5.44 -3.99
CA ARG A 126 -8.48 -6.61 -3.66
C ARG A 126 -9.21 -6.40 -2.33
N GLY A 127 -10.51 -6.72 -2.30
CA GLY A 127 -11.34 -6.51 -1.11
C GLY A 127 -11.60 -5.05 -0.73
N ASN A 128 -11.26 -4.11 -1.62
CA ASN A 128 -11.46 -2.68 -1.41
C ASN A 128 -12.44 -2.08 -2.42
N GLY A 129 -13.14 -1.02 -1.98
CA GLY A 129 -14.01 -0.22 -2.85
C GLY A 129 -15.01 -1.05 -3.64
N LYS A 130 -14.87 -1.07 -4.97
CA LYS A 130 -15.73 -1.83 -5.89
C LYS A 130 -15.06 -3.10 -6.44
N SER A 131 -13.81 -3.37 -6.07
CA SER A 131 -13.10 -4.60 -6.46
C SER A 131 -13.57 -5.79 -5.63
N GLN A 132 -13.58 -6.96 -6.25
CA GLN A 132 -13.85 -8.22 -5.54
C GLN A 132 -12.69 -8.61 -4.61
N GLY A 133 -12.97 -9.56 -3.72
CA GLY A 133 -12.04 -10.09 -2.72
C GLY A 133 -12.63 -9.99 -1.31
N ASP A 134 -12.21 -10.89 -0.45
CA ASP A 134 -12.61 -11.01 0.96
C ASP A 134 -11.40 -10.86 1.90
N TYR A 135 -10.27 -10.36 1.38
CA TYR A 135 -9.06 -10.10 2.13
C TYR A 135 -8.34 -8.85 1.61
N TYR A 136 -7.53 -8.23 2.47
CA TYR A 136 -6.57 -7.18 2.11
C TYR A 136 -5.21 -7.79 1.77
N GLY A 137 -4.67 -7.45 0.60
CA GLY A 137 -3.38 -7.96 0.14
C GLY A 137 -2.16 -7.28 0.77
N PHE A 138 -2.35 -6.17 1.49
CA PHE A 138 -1.24 -5.35 2.01
C PHE A 138 -0.24 -4.98 0.90
N GLY A 139 -0.74 -4.72 -0.31
CA GLY A 139 0.09 -4.38 -1.46
C GLY A 139 0.87 -5.53 -2.06
N TRP A 140 0.85 -6.74 -1.46
CA TRP A 140 1.66 -7.85 -1.96
C TRP A 140 1.04 -8.48 -3.22
N PRO A 141 -0.08 -9.22 -3.17
CA PRO A 141 -0.69 -9.70 -4.41
C PRO A 141 -1.15 -8.53 -5.30
N ASP A 142 -1.55 -7.40 -4.69
CA ASP A 142 -2.00 -6.20 -5.41
C ASP A 142 -0.92 -5.65 -6.35
N ARG A 143 0.38 -5.70 -5.98
CA ARG A 143 1.47 -5.19 -6.84
C ARG A 143 1.47 -5.81 -8.24
N LEU A 144 1.06 -7.09 -8.34
CA LEU A 144 0.97 -7.81 -9.61
C LEU A 144 -0.23 -7.33 -10.43
N ASP A 145 -1.31 -6.94 -9.76
CA ASP A 145 -2.47 -6.32 -10.39
C ASP A 145 -2.11 -4.94 -10.92
N TYR A 146 -1.33 -4.15 -10.18
CA TYR A 146 -0.78 -2.88 -10.68
C TYR A 146 0.11 -3.07 -11.92
N VAL A 147 0.90 -4.16 -12.00
CA VAL A 147 1.60 -4.51 -13.25
C VAL A 147 0.60 -4.72 -14.40
N LYS A 148 -0.52 -5.43 -14.18
CA LYS A 148 -1.56 -5.61 -15.20
C LYS A 148 -2.22 -4.28 -15.57
N TRP A 149 -2.50 -3.41 -14.61
CA TRP A 149 -3.03 -2.07 -14.84
C TRP A 149 -2.11 -1.22 -15.71
N THR A 150 -0.79 -1.24 -15.49
CA THR A 150 0.16 -0.52 -16.36
C THR A 150 0.15 -1.07 -17.79
N LYS A 151 0.06 -2.39 -17.97
CA LYS A 151 -0.11 -3.01 -19.30
C LYS A 151 -1.44 -2.59 -19.94
N GLN A 152 -2.50 -2.45 -19.17
CA GLN A 152 -3.79 -1.98 -19.68
C GLN A 152 -3.75 -0.50 -20.09
N VAL A 153 -3.06 0.35 -19.34
CA VAL A 153 -2.77 1.74 -19.76
C VAL A 153 -2.07 1.76 -21.11
N ILE A 154 -1.03 0.93 -21.30
CA ILE A 154 -0.29 0.86 -22.57
C ILE A 154 -1.21 0.45 -23.73
N ARG A 155 -2.08 -0.55 -23.53
CA ARG A 155 -3.05 -1.00 -24.55
C ARG A 155 -4.06 0.08 -24.94
N ARG A 156 -4.53 0.89 -23.97
CA ARG A 156 -5.62 1.87 -24.18
C ARG A 156 -5.12 3.26 -24.56
N VAL A 157 -4.00 3.70 -24.00
CA VAL A 157 -3.43 5.05 -24.20
C VAL A 157 -2.40 5.06 -25.34
N GLY A 158 -1.69 3.95 -25.55
CA GLY A 158 -0.73 3.78 -26.64
C GLY A 158 0.63 3.27 -26.19
N THR A 159 1.39 2.66 -27.12
CA THR A 159 2.72 2.08 -26.85
C THR A 159 3.76 3.13 -26.45
N ASN A 160 3.57 4.39 -26.84
CA ASN A 160 4.38 5.53 -26.45
C ASN A 160 4.01 6.12 -25.07
N SER A 161 3.18 5.42 -24.27
CA SER A 161 2.79 5.88 -22.93
C SER A 161 3.98 6.11 -22.00
N ARG A 162 3.85 7.08 -21.10
CA ARG A 162 4.79 7.30 -19.99
C ARG A 162 4.04 7.21 -18.67
N ILE A 163 4.41 6.23 -17.86
CA ILE A 163 3.68 5.87 -16.65
C ILE A 163 4.51 6.22 -15.42
N GLY A 164 3.91 6.98 -14.52
CA GLY A 164 4.42 7.22 -13.17
C GLY A 164 3.60 6.43 -12.16
N LEU A 165 4.26 5.88 -11.15
CA LEU A 165 3.60 5.21 -10.03
C LEU A 165 3.57 6.14 -8.82
N PHE A 166 2.43 6.24 -8.16
CA PHE A 166 2.25 7.03 -6.95
C PHE A 166 1.46 6.23 -5.93
N GLY A 167 1.89 6.21 -4.67
CA GLY A 167 1.15 5.53 -3.61
C GLY A 167 1.34 6.14 -2.23
N VAL A 168 0.34 5.99 -1.36
CA VAL A 168 0.36 6.50 0.02
C VAL A 168 0.10 5.35 1.00
N SER A 169 0.85 5.29 2.11
CA SER A 169 0.74 4.25 3.15
C SER A 169 0.91 2.85 2.54
N MET A 170 -0.06 1.95 2.69
CA MET A 170 -0.08 0.66 1.99
C MET A 170 0.18 0.81 0.49
N GLY A 171 -0.42 1.80 -0.18
CA GLY A 171 -0.19 2.06 -1.60
C GLY A 171 1.25 2.47 -1.91
N GLY A 172 1.91 3.17 -0.98
CA GLY A 172 3.34 3.48 -1.06
C GLY A 172 4.17 2.20 -1.01
N ALA A 173 3.85 1.29 -0.09
CA ALA A 173 4.43 -0.04 -0.05
C ALA A 173 4.13 -0.86 -1.32
N THR A 174 2.91 -0.79 -1.88
CA THR A 174 2.53 -1.46 -3.12
C THR A 174 3.45 -1.05 -4.27
N VAL A 175 3.65 0.25 -4.50
CA VAL A 175 4.51 0.73 -5.60
C VAL A 175 6.00 0.46 -5.34
N MET A 176 6.44 0.44 -4.08
CA MET A 176 7.79 -0.02 -3.72
C MET A 176 7.97 -1.51 -4.01
N MET A 177 7.01 -2.36 -3.65
CA MET A 177 7.07 -3.79 -3.89
C MET A 177 6.95 -4.12 -5.38
N MET A 178 6.13 -3.36 -6.12
CA MET A 178 6.02 -3.44 -7.58
C MET A 178 7.35 -3.11 -8.29
N SER A 179 8.17 -2.24 -7.72
CA SER A 179 9.43 -1.78 -8.33
C SER A 179 10.44 -2.89 -8.62
N GLY A 180 10.35 -4.02 -7.91
CA GLY A 180 11.22 -5.18 -8.10
C GLY A 180 10.66 -6.24 -9.06
N GLU A 181 9.49 -6.01 -9.64
CA GLU A 181 8.87 -6.90 -10.64
C GLU A 181 9.36 -6.58 -12.07
N GLN A 182 9.01 -7.43 -13.03
CA GLN A 182 9.28 -7.15 -14.45
C GLN A 182 8.26 -6.13 -14.99
N LEU A 183 8.67 -4.86 -15.02
CA LEU A 183 7.83 -3.75 -15.44
C LEU A 183 7.95 -3.47 -16.94
N PRO A 184 6.87 -3.03 -17.62
CA PRO A 184 6.96 -2.47 -18.96
C PRO A 184 7.91 -1.27 -18.98
N SER A 185 8.64 -1.08 -20.08
CA SER A 185 9.60 0.03 -20.22
C SER A 185 8.92 1.40 -20.16
N GLN A 186 7.61 1.48 -20.36
CA GLN A 186 6.79 2.67 -20.22
C GLN A 186 6.66 3.16 -18.77
N VAL A 187 6.92 2.32 -17.76
CA VAL A 187 6.97 2.76 -16.35
C VAL A 187 8.29 3.49 -16.11
N LYS A 188 8.23 4.76 -15.72
CA LYS A 188 9.39 5.68 -15.73
C LYS A 188 9.84 6.16 -14.36
N ALA A 189 8.96 6.24 -13.38
CA ALA A 189 9.29 6.82 -12.07
C ALA A 189 8.29 6.37 -10.99
N ILE A 190 8.74 6.42 -9.73
CA ILE A 190 7.94 6.06 -8.55
C ILE A 190 7.99 7.20 -7.54
N ILE A 191 6.84 7.54 -6.96
CA ILE A 191 6.76 8.31 -5.72
C ILE A 191 6.03 7.42 -4.70
N GLU A 192 6.64 7.23 -3.54
CA GLU A 192 6.00 6.59 -2.39
C GLU A 192 5.92 7.61 -1.24
N ASP A 193 4.76 7.69 -0.59
CA ASP A 193 4.55 8.47 0.64
C ASP A 193 4.17 7.52 1.77
N CYS A 194 5.02 7.48 2.79
CA CYS A 194 4.87 6.76 4.06
C CYS A 194 4.60 5.25 3.96
N GLY A 195 5.26 4.53 3.04
CA GLY A 195 5.17 3.06 2.96
C GLY A 195 6.10 2.31 3.94
N TYR A 196 5.73 1.08 4.29
CA TYR A 196 6.47 0.22 5.24
C TYR A 196 7.59 -0.61 4.60
N THR A 197 8.48 -1.17 5.44
CA THR A 197 9.61 -2.03 5.02
C THR A 197 9.20 -3.43 4.60
N SER A 198 8.25 -4.02 5.31
CA SER A 198 7.61 -5.30 5.01
C SER A 198 6.27 -5.39 5.74
N VAL A 199 5.35 -6.23 5.26
CA VAL A 199 4.06 -6.45 5.92
C VAL A 199 4.28 -7.05 7.31
N GLY A 200 5.23 -7.98 7.46
CA GLY A 200 5.59 -8.56 8.75
C GLY A 200 6.25 -7.57 9.73
N ASP A 201 6.99 -6.58 9.23
CA ASP A 201 7.53 -5.53 10.09
C ASP A 201 6.47 -4.59 10.62
N GLU A 202 5.56 -4.18 9.74
CA GLU A 202 4.45 -3.28 10.07
C GLU A 202 3.46 -3.95 11.02
N LEU A 203 2.92 -5.12 10.65
CA LEU A 203 2.01 -5.86 11.53
C LEU A 203 2.66 -6.22 12.85
N GLY A 204 3.96 -6.55 12.85
CA GLY A 204 4.68 -6.84 14.08
C GLY A 204 4.95 -5.59 14.95
N TYR A 205 5.03 -4.41 14.34
CA TYR A 205 5.10 -3.14 15.07
C TYR A 205 3.73 -2.80 15.67
N GLU A 206 2.66 -2.86 14.88
CA GLU A 206 1.29 -2.59 15.33
C GLU A 206 0.82 -3.59 16.39
N LEU A 207 1.18 -4.87 16.25
CA LEU A 207 0.90 -5.89 17.27
C LEU A 207 1.52 -5.52 18.63
N LYS A 208 2.74 -4.97 18.60
CA LYS A 208 3.42 -4.51 19.81
C LYS A 208 2.78 -3.23 20.35
N GLN A 209 2.43 -2.26 19.49
CA GLN A 209 1.85 -0.98 19.93
C GLN A 209 0.45 -1.14 20.52
N LEU A 210 -0.42 -1.91 19.86
CA LEU A 210 -1.82 -2.06 20.22
C LEU A 210 -2.02 -3.08 21.34
N TYR A 211 -1.27 -4.19 21.30
CA TYR A 211 -1.52 -5.33 22.18
C TYR A 211 -0.36 -5.67 23.11
N HIS A 212 0.79 -5.00 22.99
CA HIS A 212 2.01 -5.32 23.75
C HIS A 212 2.50 -6.77 23.56
N LEU A 213 2.13 -7.40 22.44
CA LEU A 213 2.45 -8.80 22.14
C LEU A 213 3.72 -8.92 21.28
N PRO A 214 4.52 -9.98 21.46
CA PRO A 214 5.69 -10.24 20.63
C PRO A 214 5.30 -10.76 19.24
N LYS A 215 6.19 -10.55 18.26
CA LYS A 215 6.00 -11.06 16.89
C LYS A 215 5.95 -12.59 16.84
N PHE A 216 6.86 -13.26 17.55
CA PHE A 216 6.90 -14.72 17.63
C PHE A 216 6.11 -15.20 18.86
N PRO A 217 5.29 -16.25 18.74
CA PRO A 217 4.99 -17.03 17.51
C PRO A 217 3.82 -16.46 16.69
N LEU A 218 3.01 -15.56 17.27
CA LEU A 218 1.69 -15.17 16.76
C LEU A 218 1.66 -14.72 15.29
N LEU A 219 2.63 -13.89 14.87
CA LEU A 219 2.66 -13.35 13.52
C LEU A 219 3.04 -14.43 12.49
N TYR A 220 3.89 -15.39 12.87
CA TYR A 220 4.29 -16.49 11.99
C TYR A 220 3.14 -17.45 11.77
N THR A 221 2.42 -17.81 12.83
CA THR A 221 1.25 -18.68 12.73
C THR A 221 0.07 -17.97 12.07
N ALA A 222 -0.10 -16.65 12.27
CA ALA A 222 -1.07 -15.85 11.50
C ALA A 222 -0.73 -15.80 10.00
N SER A 223 0.56 -15.85 9.63
CA SER A 223 0.96 -15.96 8.23
C SER A 223 0.56 -17.28 7.59
N TRP A 224 0.47 -18.38 8.35
CA TRP A 224 -0.06 -19.64 7.82
C TRP A 224 -1.56 -19.56 7.58
N VAL A 225 -2.30 -18.90 8.49
CA VAL A 225 -3.73 -18.63 8.30
C VAL A 225 -3.95 -17.76 7.05
N ALA A 226 -3.13 -16.72 6.86
CA ALA A 226 -3.19 -15.87 5.68
C ALA A 226 -2.81 -16.62 4.38
N GLU A 227 -1.82 -17.50 4.42
CA GLU A 227 -1.46 -18.33 3.27
C GLU A 227 -2.61 -19.27 2.87
N ALA A 228 -3.35 -19.81 3.85
CA ALA A 228 -4.51 -20.65 3.60
C ALA A 228 -5.76 -19.87 3.13
N LYS A 229 -6.05 -18.70 3.72
CA LYS A 229 -7.29 -17.94 3.47
C LYS A 229 -7.17 -16.80 2.44
N ALA A 230 -6.01 -16.16 2.37
CA ALA A 230 -5.73 -15.05 1.46
C ALA A 230 -4.76 -15.44 0.33
N HIS A 231 -4.29 -16.69 0.32
CA HIS A 231 -3.46 -17.29 -0.74
C HIS A 231 -2.08 -16.63 -0.91
N PHE A 232 -1.58 -15.92 0.13
CA PHE A 232 -0.22 -15.42 0.15
C PHE A 232 0.40 -15.42 1.54
N ASN A 233 1.71 -15.63 1.57
CA ASN A 233 2.51 -15.53 2.78
C ASN A 233 3.00 -14.10 2.99
N PHE A 234 2.40 -13.37 3.93
CA PHE A 234 2.75 -11.97 4.17
C PHE A 234 4.14 -11.78 4.78
N MET A 235 4.75 -12.82 5.37
CA MET A 235 6.15 -12.73 5.85
C MET A 235 7.14 -12.64 4.69
N LYS A 236 6.74 -13.01 3.46
CA LYS A 236 7.54 -12.80 2.24
C LYS A 236 7.34 -11.41 1.61
N ALA A 237 6.33 -10.65 2.06
CA ALA A 237 5.98 -9.37 1.49
C ALA A 237 6.90 -8.25 2.00
N SER A 238 7.94 -7.94 1.22
CA SER A 238 9.00 -6.99 1.62
C SER A 238 9.28 -5.94 0.56
N SER A 239 8.99 -4.68 0.89
CA SER A 239 9.42 -3.50 0.14
C SER A 239 10.94 -3.43 0.06
N VAL A 240 11.64 -3.63 1.18
CA VAL A 240 13.11 -3.61 1.23
C VAL A 240 13.75 -4.58 0.21
N ASN A 241 13.25 -5.81 0.12
CA ASN A 241 13.81 -6.79 -0.80
C ASN A 241 13.49 -6.48 -2.27
N GLN A 242 12.33 -5.90 -2.57
CA GLN A 242 11.99 -5.47 -3.92
C GLN A 242 12.75 -4.21 -4.34
N LEU A 243 12.95 -3.25 -3.43
CA LEU A 243 13.71 -2.02 -3.67
C LEU A 243 15.18 -2.27 -4.01
N LYS A 244 15.78 -3.36 -3.51
CA LYS A 244 17.12 -3.79 -3.93
C LYS A 244 17.21 -4.10 -5.43
N LYS A 245 16.08 -4.53 -6.03
CA LYS A 245 15.97 -4.87 -7.46
C LYS A 245 15.55 -3.67 -8.32
N ASN A 246 14.98 -2.63 -7.70
CA ASN A 246 14.48 -1.45 -8.39
C ASN A 246 15.53 -0.84 -9.34
N LYS A 247 15.08 -0.49 -10.55
CA LYS A 247 15.88 0.21 -11.57
C LYS A 247 15.30 1.59 -11.94
N LEU A 248 14.16 1.96 -11.37
CA LEU A 248 13.47 3.20 -11.67
C LEU A 248 13.87 4.32 -10.70
N PRO A 249 13.91 5.57 -11.17
CA PRO A 249 13.95 6.73 -10.30
C PRO A 249 12.83 6.69 -9.26
N ILE A 250 13.15 6.97 -8.00
CA ILE A 250 12.17 6.90 -6.90
C ILE A 250 12.32 8.06 -5.91
N PHE A 251 11.20 8.59 -5.45
CA PHE A 251 11.15 9.61 -4.41
C PHE A 251 10.37 9.10 -3.21
N PHE A 252 11.06 9.05 -2.06
CA PHE A 252 10.56 8.64 -0.77
C PHE A 252 10.08 9.88 0.02
N ILE A 253 8.84 9.85 0.50
CA ILE A 253 8.26 10.89 1.35
C ILE A 253 7.79 10.23 2.65
N HIS A 254 8.04 10.85 3.80
CA HIS A 254 7.55 10.30 5.08
C HIS A 254 7.32 11.40 6.10
N GLY A 255 6.32 11.25 6.97
CA GLY A 255 6.13 12.14 8.11
C GLY A 255 7.19 11.95 9.20
N ALA A 256 7.77 13.03 9.72
CA ALA A 256 8.75 12.97 10.82
C ALA A 256 8.15 12.51 12.16
N LYS A 257 6.82 12.57 12.30
CA LYS A 257 6.05 12.17 13.49
C LYS A 257 5.14 10.97 13.22
N ASP A 258 5.45 10.18 12.19
CA ASP A 258 4.65 9.01 11.86
C ASP A 258 4.89 7.89 12.88
N THR A 259 3.86 7.59 13.66
CA THR A 259 3.84 6.54 14.67
C THR A 259 3.05 5.32 14.24
N PHE A 260 2.37 5.36 13.08
CA PHE A 260 1.63 4.23 12.52
C PHE A 260 2.60 3.40 11.67
N VAL A 261 3.15 3.99 10.61
CA VAL A 261 4.33 3.44 9.92
C VAL A 261 5.56 4.18 10.43
N PRO A 262 6.35 3.59 11.35
CA PRO A 262 7.42 4.32 12.04
C PRO A 262 8.38 4.99 11.05
N THR A 263 8.65 6.28 11.23
CA THR A 263 9.55 7.05 10.33
C THR A 263 10.88 6.35 10.04
N LYS A 264 11.40 5.54 10.98
CA LYS A 264 12.62 4.72 10.77
C LYS A 264 12.57 3.81 9.53
N MET A 265 11.37 3.40 9.10
CA MET A 265 11.15 2.52 7.95
C MET A 265 11.56 3.18 6.63
N VAL A 266 11.31 4.48 6.45
CA VAL A 266 11.72 5.18 5.22
C VAL A 266 13.22 5.14 5.00
N TYR A 267 14.01 5.26 6.08
CA TYR A 267 15.46 5.21 5.96
C TYR A 267 15.97 3.83 5.58
N GLN A 268 15.28 2.76 6.02
CA GLN A 268 15.60 1.39 5.60
C GLN A 268 15.27 1.20 4.11
N ASN A 269 14.09 1.65 3.67
CA ASN A 269 13.67 1.61 2.27
C ASN A 269 14.62 2.42 1.35
N TYR A 270 14.96 3.64 1.76
CA TYR A 270 15.90 4.51 1.04
C TYR A 270 17.30 3.90 0.93
N ARG A 271 17.81 3.27 2.01
CA ARG A 271 19.11 2.57 1.99
C ARG A 271 19.09 1.31 1.11
N ALA A 272 17.98 0.57 1.09
CA ALA A 272 17.84 -0.62 0.25
C ALA A 272 17.87 -0.31 -1.26
N THR A 273 17.48 0.90 -1.63
CA THR A 273 17.41 1.35 -3.03
C THR A 273 18.79 1.70 -3.57
N THR A 274 19.22 1.03 -4.64
CA THR A 274 20.58 1.15 -5.19
C THR A 274 20.71 2.11 -6.36
N VAL A 275 19.60 2.53 -6.98
CA VAL A 275 19.64 3.52 -8.08
C VAL A 275 20.17 4.87 -7.60
N LYS A 276 20.93 5.54 -8.46
CA LYS A 276 21.46 6.89 -8.20
C LYS A 276 20.35 7.94 -8.12
N ASN A 277 19.33 7.79 -8.96
CA ASN A 277 18.19 8.71 -9.07
C ASN A 277 17.17 8.42 -7.96
N LYS A 278 17.54 8.69 -6.70
CA LYS A 278 16.63 8.59 -5.56
C LYS A 278 16.60 9.89 -4.76
N GLN A 279 15.43 10.26 -4.26
CA GLN A 279 15.22 11.42 -3.40
C GLN A 279 14.55 11.00 -2.10
N LEU A 280 14.82 11.71 -1.00
CA LEU A 280 14.18 11.51 0.29
C LEU A 280 13.70 12.86 0.83
N TRP A 281 12.45 12.90 1.29
CA TRP A 281 11.92 14.04 2.01
C TRP A 281 11.15 13.58 3.24
N VAL A 282 11.79 13.74 4.40
CA VAL A 282 11.14 13.55 5.70
C VAL A 282 10.52 14.88 6.12
N VAL A 283 9.20 14.92 6.23
CA VAL A 283 8.39 16.12 6.39
C VAL A 283 8.31 16.50 7.88
N PRO A 284 8.93 17.61 8.32
CA PRO A 284 8.90 18.00 9.72
C PRO A 284 7.46 18.20 10.21
N GLY A 285 7.13 17.62 11.36
CA GLY A 285 5.82 17.79 11.99
C GLY A 285 4.67 16.97 11.43
N ALA A 286 4.81 16.32 10.26
CA ALA A 286 3.75 15.49 9.68
C ALA A 286 3.68 14.11 10.37
N GLY A 287 2.47 13.67 10.71
CA GLY A 287 2.17 12.28 11.09
C GLY A 287 1.90 11.38 9.88
N HIS A 288 1.22 10.26 10.11
CA HIS A 288 0.93 9.27 9.08
C HIS A 288 0.03 9.83 7.96
N ALA A 289 0.50 9.76 6.71
CA ALA A 289 -0.21 10.30 5.53
C ALA A 289 -0.62 11.78 5.65
N GLU A 290 0.07 12.57 6.48
CA GLU A 290 -0.24 13.99 6.69
C GLU A 290 0.63 14.95 5.88
N SER A 291 1.67 14.44 5.21
CA SER A 291 2.65 15.22 4.42
C SER A 291 1.98 16.23 3.49
N TYR A 292 0.97 15.80 2.73
CA TYR A 292 0.26 16.66 1.79
C TYR A 292 -0.66 17.67 2.50
N THR A 293 -1.36 17.25 3.55
CA THR A 293 -2.26 18.14 4.30
C THR A 293 -1.52 19.24 5.05
N LEU A 294 -0.34 18.92 5.60
CA LEU A 294 0.47 19.85 6.38
C LEU A 294 1.17 20.87 5.48
N HIS A 295 1.76 20.43 4.36
CA HIS A 295 2.51 21.28 3.43
C HIS A 295 2.01 21.20 1.98
N PRO A 296 0.76 21.61 1.68
CA PRO A 296 0.13 21.33 0.38
C PRO A 296 0.86 21.91 -0.83
N LYS A 297 1.33 23.17 -0.74
CA LYS A 297 2.06 23.83 -1.83
C LYS A 297 3.41 23.17 -2.09
N LEU A 298 4.19 22.93 -1.03
CA LEU A 298 5.53 22.34 -1.14
C LEU A 298 5.45 20.87 -1.58
N TYR A 299 4.46 20.12 -1.07
CA TYR A 299 4.20 18.74 -1.49
C TYR A 299 3.90 18.69 -2.99
N GLN A 300 2.93 19.48 -3.46
CA GLN A 300 2.61 19.59 -4.89
C GLN A 300 3.83 19.93 -5.74
N GLN A 301 4.59 20.95 -5.34
CA GLN A 301 5.79 21.36 -6.07
C GLN A 301 6.80 20.19 -6.19
N LYS A 302 7.14 19.53 -5.08
CA LYS A 302 8.13 18.45 -5.07
C LYS A 302 7.69 17.25 -5.90
N VAL A 303 6.45 16.78 -5.71
CA VAL A 303 5.96 15.59 -6.45
C VAL A 303 5.81 15.88 -7.94
N SER A 304 5.30 17.06 -8.31
CA SER A 304 5.14 17.46 -9.71
C SER A 304 6.48 17.66 -10.40
N GLN A 305 7.46 18.30 -9.75
CA GLN A 305 8.80 18.47 -10.29
C GLN A 305 9.50 17.12 -10.52
N PHE A 306 9.38 16.20 -9.56
CA PHE A 306 9.94 14.85 -9.70
C PHE A 306 9.32 14.10 -10.88
N MET A 307 7.98 14.04 -10.96
CA MET A 307 7.31 13.33 -12.06
C MET A 307 7.57 13.96 -13.42
N ALA A 308 7.55 15.30 -13.52
CA ALA A 308 7.85 16.02 -14.76
C ALA A 308 9.27 15.74 -15.29
N THR A 309 10.23 15.51 -14.39
CA THR A 309 11.61 15.18 -14.77
C THR A 309 11.72 13.85 -15.52
N TYR A 310 10.93 12.84 -15.12
CA TYR A 310 11.05 11.47 -15.64
C TYR A 310 9.97 11.08 -16.66
N LEU A 311 8.81 11.75 -16.65
CA LEU A 311 7.72 11.57 -17.62
C LEU A 311 7.79 12.61 -18.75
N LYS A 312 8.98 12.85 -19.31
CA LYS A 312 9.17 13.76 -20.45
C LYS A 312 8.57 13.23 -21.74
#